data_AF-A0A2V8QKM5-F1
#
_entry.id   AF-A0A2V8QKM5-F1
#
_cell.length_a   1.000
_cell.length_b   1.000
_cell.length_c   1.000
_cell.angle_alpha   90.00
_cell.angle_beta   90.00
_cell.angle_gamma   90.00
#
_symmetry.space_group_name_H-M   'P 1'
#
loop_
_entity.id
_entity.type
_entity.pdbx_description
1 polymer ?
#
loop_
_entity_poly.entity_id
_entity_poly.type
_entity_poly.pdbx_seq_one_letter_code
_entity_poly.pdbx_strand_id
1 'polypeptide(L)'
;MHGQDTLSVTPAFNPTTPIKFDTPIELTLNRALKADEGLIAVMIGTSDVTSLFITNGTRLIYSPTLLPLPLGEQQIVVYLIGTDNAWRELNRIQIHVVKEVPASNQTVTQQNETPLVKVSAETPVDGATAIPDNGNATTSTPIQSTPSTAAPTDAIAETSKPTASPDQPGKGKFGFEKWEWIPSLTLGIKSQPAQFNFPDSTRPTERATFADGTLQFSQRTEMNRGWFGAQTSFDFAGSSFQPEALRFGTLGKRAPQLDLSSYLIQLKLARAKVDIGHTSMGSSRHLISAFSSRGITVTLPITKRFDVSVGALNGTNVVGYGNFFGLARDKHQLQSVTLGVELLPARPGGLRLEFSGINSYIQALNNFSQGAVNDVERSRGGSVRLIATDKSGRLKFEGGFTRSQYRNPADPLLYQGTNTLAVPFLTRNARYAEVTIEV
;
A
#
# COMPACT_ATOMS: atom_id res chain seq x y z
N MET A 1 11.60 -2.75 33.43
CA MET A 1 10.67 -2.22 32.40
C MET A 1 11.50 -1.75 31.22
N HIS A 2 11.11 -2.17 30.01
CA HIS A 2 11.59 -1.81 28.65
C HIS A 2 13.06 -2.15 28.28
N GLY A 3 13.40 -2.61 27.07
CA GLY A 3 12.60 -2.78 25.85
C GLY A 3 13.11 -3.94 24.99
N GLN A 4 12.17 -4.76 24.52
CA GLN A 4 12.38 -5.56 23.32
C GLN A 4 12.56 -4.60 22.14
N ASP A 5 13.44 -4.93 21.21
CA ASP A 5 13.67 -4.36 19.87
C ASP A 5 12.42 -4.64 19.03
N THR A 6 11.38 -3.97 19.48
CA THR A 6 10.01 -4.09 19.03
C THR A 6 10.01 -3.57 17.62
N LEU A 7 9.57 -4.41 16.70
CA LEU A 7 9.42 -3.99 15.31
C LEU A 7 8.57 -2.72 15.30
N SER A 8 9.12 -1.66 14.72
CA SER A 8 8.46 -0.36 14.67
C SER A 8 8.54 0.17 13.25
N VAL A 9 7.57 1.01 12.92
CA VAL A 9 7.43 1.59 11.58
C VAL A 9 7.41 3.10 11.71
N THR A 10 8.19 3.78 10.88
CA THR A 10 8.27 5.24 10.87
C THR A 10 7.90 5.76 9.48
N PRO A 11 7.04 6.79 9.35
CA PRO A 11 6.80 7.43 8.07
C PRO A 11 8.03 8.23 7.63
N ALA A 12 8.32 8.23 6.34
CA ALA A 12 9.35 9.09 5.73
C ALA A 12 8.78 10.46 5.33
N PHE A 13 7.73 10.93 6.00
CA PHE A 13 7.07 12.21 5.80
C PHE A 13 6.62 12.79 7.14
N ASN A 14 6.33 14.09 7.18
CA ASN A 14 5.79 14.73 8.37
C ASN A 14 4.26 14.53 8.41
N PRO A 15 3.70 13.81 9.40
CA PRO A 15 2.26 13.55 9.47
C PRO A 15 1.43 14.80 9.78
N THR A 16 2.03 15.87 10.31
CA THR A 16 1.31 17.12 10.63
C THR A 16 1.13 18.03 9.42
N THR A 17 1.82 17.76 8.31
CA THR A 17 1.68 18.55 7.08
C THR A 17 0.66 17.90 6.16
N PRO A 18 -0.29 18.67 5.59
CA PRO A 18 -1.21 18.15 4.57
C PRO A 18 -0.44 17.54 3.41
N ILE A 19 -0.81 16.32 3.02
CA ILE A 19 -0.22 15.59 1.90
C ILE A 19 -1.16 15.61 0.70
N LYS A 20 -0.63 15.68 -0.52
CA LYS A 20 -1.51 15.59 -1.71
C LYS A 20 -2.01 14.17 -1.89
N PHE A 21 -3.20 14.03 -2.45
CA PHE A 21 -3.83 12.75 -2.76
C PHE A 21 -3.00 11.84 -3.70
N ASP A 22 -2.06 12.40 -4.45
CA ASP A 22 -1.13 11.74 -5.37
C ASP A 22 0.31 11.65 -4.83
N THR A 23 0.52 11.93 -3.53
CA THR A 23 1.83 11.84 -2.89
C THR A 23 2.16 10.40 -2.49
N PRO A 24 3.32 9.83 -2.91
CA PRO A 24 3.75 8.52 -2.45
C PRO A 24 3.84 8.44 -0.92
N ILE A 25 3.35 7.34 -0.35
CA ILE A 25 3.55 7.04 1.07
C ILE A 25 4.74 6.10 1.19
N GLU A 26 5.75 6.56 1.91
CA GLU A 26 6.90 5.75 2.27
C GLU A 26 6.93 5.51 3.77
N LEU A 27 7.02 4.23 4.14
CA LEU A 27 7.16 3.77 5.52
C LEU A 27 8.47 2.97 5.62
N THR A 28 9.19 3.16 6.73
CA THR A 28 10.44 2.45 7.00
C THR A 28 10.30 1.64 8.28
N LEU A 29 10.59 0.35 8.18
CA LEU A 29 10.76 -0.53 9.33
C LEU A 29 12.13 -0.27 9.97
N ASN A 30 12.21 -0.29 11.30
CA ASN A 30 13.49 -0.16 12.01
C ASN A 30 14.47 -1.32 11.70
N ARG A 31 13.93 -2.47 11.26
CA ARG A 31 14.69 -3.63 10.78
C ARG A 31 13.86 -4.46 9.82
N ALA A 32 14.49 -5.39 9.11
CA ALA A 32 13.77 -6.31 8.24
C ALA A 32 12.82 -7.21 9.06
N LEU A 33 11.68 -7.56 8.46
CA LEU A 33 10.72 -8.48 9.04
C LEU A 33 11.33 -9.88 9.11
N LYS A 34 11.25 -10.54 10.28
CA LYS A 34 11.70 -11.93 10.39
C LYS A 34 10.63 -12.90 9.89
N ALA A 35 11.07 -14.04 9.36
CA ALA A 35 10.17 -15.03 8.76
C ALA A 35 9.13 -15.62 9.74
N ASP A 36 9.40 -15.61 11.04
CA ASP A 36 8.53 -16.11 12.11
C ASP A 36 7.62 -15.02 12.72
N GLU A 37 7.87 -13.75 12.38
CA GLU A 37 7.08 -12.61 12.86
C GLU A 37 5.78 -12.44 12.06
N GLY A 38 5.72 -13.00 10.84
CA GLY A 38 4.53 -13.06 10.01
C GLY A 38 4.55 -12.06 8.85
N LEU A 39 3.49 -11.27 8.68
CA LEU A 39 3.30 -10.36 7.55
C LEU A 39 3.06 -8.93 8.03
N ILE A 40 3.52 -7.95 7.26
CA ILE A 40 3.06 -6.56 7.43
C ILE A 40 1.76 -6.38 6.67
N ALA A 41 0.76 -5.78 7.31
CA ALA A 41 -0.40 -5.22 6.65
C ALA A 41 -0.45 -3.70 6.86
N VAL A 42 -0.81 -2.97 5.83
CA VAL A 42 -0.98 -1.52 5.88
C VAL A 42 -2.42 -1.18 5.54
N MET A 43 -3.09 -0.53 6.48
CA MET A 43 -4.45 -0.02 6.33
C MET A 43 -4.39 1.49 6.13
N ILE A 44 -5.17 2.02 5.19
CA ILE A 44 -5.45 3.47 5.10
C ILE A 44 -6.94 3.66 5.34
N GLY A 45 -7.27 4.32 6.46
CA GLY A 45 -8.60 4.31 7.04
C GLY A 45 -8.99 2.88 7.42
N THR A 46 -9.84 2.29 6.58
CA THR A 46 -10.42 0.95 6.70
C THR A 46 -10.06 0.03 5.53
N SER A 47 -9.39 0.56 4.51
CA SER A 47 -9.00 -0.17 3.31
C SER A 47 -7.67 -0.86 3.50
N ASP A 48 -7.59 -2.14 3.14
CA ASP A 48 -6.32 -2.88 3.14
C ASP A 48 -5.58 -2.54 1.85
N VAL A 49 -4.51 -1.77 1.98
CA VAL A 49 -3.69 -1.32 0.86
C VAL A 49 -2.34 -2.03 0.81
N THR A 50 -2.16 -3.10 1.61
CA THR A 50 -0.90 -3.84 1.72
C THR A 50 -0.35 -4.25 0.35
N SER A 51 -1.24 -4.68 -0.55
CA SER A 51 -0.91 -5.11 -1.91
C SER A 51 -0.43 -3.99 -2.84
N LEU A 52 -0.69 -2.73 -2.47
CA LEU A 52 -0.31 -1.53 -3.20
C LEU A 52 1.04 -0.98 -2.74
N PHE A 53 1.58 -1.52 -1.63
CA PHE A 53 2.94 -1.25 -1.18
C PHE A 53 3.94 -2.20 -1.86
N ILE A 54 4.99 -1.62 -2.41
CA ILE A 54 6.19 -2.33 -2.82
C ILE A 54 7.09 -2.45 -1.59
N THR A 55 7.43 -3.67 -1.22
CA THR A 55 8.36 -3.93 -0.10
C THR A 55 9.77 -4.14 -0.65
N ASN A 56 10.74 -3.36 -0.19
CA ASN A 56 12.16 -3.52 -0.49
C ASN A 56 12.97 -3.48 0.81
N GLY A 57 13.26 -4.66 1.36
CA GLY A 57 13.96 -4.79 2.64
C GLY A 57 13.14 -4.19 3.78
N THR A 58 13.55 -3.02 4.27
CA THR A 58 12.86 -2.28 5.34
C THR A 58 11.94 -1.17 4.83
N ARG A 59 11.97 -0.85 3.52
CA ARG A 59 11.14 0.20 2.94
C ARG A 59 9.85 -0.39 2.36
N LEU A 60 8.75 0.27 2.66
CA LEU A 60 7.41 0.01 2.12
C LEU A 60 6.99 1.27 1.36
N ILE A 61 6.79 1.17 0.05
CA ILE A 61 6.46 2.31 -0.81
C ILE A 61 5.10 2.09 -1.49
N TYR A 62 4.14 2.97 -1.20
CA TYR A 62 2.86 3.07 -1.88
C TYR A 62 2.93 4.05 -3.05
N SER A 63 2.48 3.61 -4.22
CA SER A 63 2.38 4.48 -5.39
C SER A 63 0.92 4.87 -5.65
N PRO A 64 0.54 6.14 -5.42
CA PRO A 64 -0.84 6.60 -5.54
C PRO A 64 -1.32 6.82 -6.97
N THR A 65 -0.47 6.56 -7.98
CA THR A 65 -0.86 6.64 -9.40
C THR A 65 -1.97 5.67 -9.76
N LEU A 66 -2.05 4.53 -9.07
CA LEU A 66 -3.09 3.51 -9.30
C LEU A 66 -4.32 3.72 -8.43
N LEU A 67 -4.08 4.08 -7.17
CA LEU A 67 -5.13 4.34 -6.21
C LEU A 67 -4.76 5.63 -5.47
N PRO A 68 -5.44 6.75 -5.71
CA PRO A 68 -5.17 7.96 -4.95
C PRO A 68 -5.49 7.75 -3.47
N LEU A 69 -4.78 8.48 -2.61
CA LEU A 69 -5.11 8.52 -1.18
C LEU A 69 -6.52 9.12 -1.01
N PRO A 70 -7.37 8.53 -0.15
CA PRO A 70 -8.67 9.11 0.17
C PRO A 70 -8.51 10.54 0.73
N LEU A 71 -9.33 11.48 0.27
CA LEU A 71 -9.28 12.87 0.75
C LEU A 71 -9.73 12.99 2.21
N GLY A 72 -9.30 14.06 2.87
CA GLY A 72 -9.66 14.40 4.25
C GLY A 72 -8.79 13.75 5.30
N GLU A 73 -9.32 13.65 6.52
CA GLU A 73 -8.65 13.01 7.65
C GLU A 73 -8.58 11.50 7.43
N GLN A 74 -7.37 10.98 7.30
CA GLN A 74 -7.11 9.56 7.11
C GLN A 74 -6.17 9.05 8.18
N GLN A 75 -6.21 7.73 8.38
CA GLN A 75 -5.39 7.06 9.36
C GLN A 75 -4.63 5.92 8.71
N ILE A 76 -3.31 6.00 8.70
CA ILE A 76 -2.47 4.89 8.28
C ILE A 76 -2.21 4.03 9.51
N VAL A 77 -2.68 2.78 9.50
CA VAL A 77 -2.40 1.82 10.56
C VAL A 77 -1.58 0.68 9.99
N VAL A 78 -0.42 0.44 10.58
CA VAL A 78 0.47 -0.64 10.18
C VAL A 78 0.36 -1.76 11.20
N TYR A 79 0.04 -2.95 10.74
CA TYR A 79 -0.11 -4.14 11.55
C TYR A 79 0.98 -5.16 11.24
N LEU A 80 1.41 -5.90 12.27
CA LEU A 80 2.07 -7.18 12.16
C LEU A 80 1.02 -8.28 12.33
N ILE A 81 0.78 -9.05 11.29
CA ILE A 81 -0.04 -10.25 11.33
C ILE A 81 0.88 -11.41 11.70
N GLY A 82 0.80 -11.85 12.95
CA GLY A 82 1.64 -12.94 13.46
C GLY A 82 1.37 -14.29 12.77
N THR A 83 2.27 -15.25 12.98
CA THR A 83 2.10 -16.64 12.53
C THR A 83 0.89 -17.34 13.16
N ASP A 84 0.46 -16.85 14.32
CA ASP A 84 -0.78 -17.18 15.03
C ASP A 84 -2.05 -16.54 14.43
N ASN A 85 -1.89 -15.74 13.38
CA ASN A 85 -2.92 -14.89 12.77
C ASN A 85 -3.42 -13.75 13.66
N ALA A 86 -2.71 -13.43 14.75
CA ALA A 86 -3.04 -12.29 15.59
C ALA A 86 -2.54 -10.99 14.95
N TRP A 87 -3.42 -10.00 14.83
CA TRP A 87 -3.10 -8.67 14.33
C TRP A 87 -2.58 -7.81 15.49
N ARG A 88 -1.33 -7.35 15.37
CA ARG A 88 -0.68 -6.48 16.35
C ARG A 88 -0.37 -5.15 15.69
N GLU A 89 -0.87 -4.06 16.24
CA GLU A 89 -0.60 -2.72 15.72
C GLU A 89 0.86 -2.33 16.01
N LEU A 90 1.59 -1.90 14.97
CA LEU A 90 2.96 -1.43 15.06
C LEU A 90 3.04 0.10 15.12
N ASN A 91 2.21 0.77 14.33
CA ASN A 91 2.10 2.23 14.34
C ASN A 91 0.75 2.68 13.77
N ARG A 92 0.31 3.86 14.19
CA ARG A 92 -0.91 4.53 13.76
C ARG A 92 -0.60 6.00 13.54
N ILE A 93 -0.73 6.44 12.30
CA ILE A 93 -0.31 7.76 11.83
C ILE A 93 -1.55 8.47 11.29
N GLN A 94 -1.89 9.60 11.91
CA GLN A 94 -2.96 10.47 11.39
C GLN A 94 -2.38 11.34 10.28
N ILE A 95 -3.10 11.45 9.17
CA ILE A 95 -2.72 12.25 8.01
C ILE A 95 -3.91 13.05 7.50
N HIS A 96 -3.65 14.26 7.03
CA HIS A 96 -4.66 15.05 6.33
C HIS A 96 -4.32 15.07 4.84
N VAL A 97 -5.18 14.46 4.03
CA VAL A 97 -5.00 14.34 2.59
C VAL A 97 -5.80 15.44 1.89
N VAL A 98 -5.11 16.26 1.10
CA VAL A 98 -5.69 17.37 0.36
C VAL A 98 -5.53 17.19 -1.15
N LYS A 99 -6.37 17.86 -1.94
CA LYS A 99 -6.23 17.87 -3.40
C LYS A 99 -5.00 18.68 -3.83
N GLU A 100 -4.78 19.81 -3.18
CA GLU A 100 -3.63 20.69 -3.35
C GLU A 100 -3.15 21.12 -1.96
N VAL A 101 -1.84 21.11 -1.72
CA VAL A 101 -1.28 21.73 -0.51
C VAL A 101 -1.48 23.23 -0.67
N PRO A 102 -2.16 23.92 0.26
CA PRO A 102 -2.29 25.36 0.21
C PRO A 102 -0.89 25.96 0.06
N ALA A 103 -0.68 26.86 -0.90
CA ALA A 103 0.56 27.59 -0.99
C ALA A 103 0.82 28.24 0.37
N SER A 104 1.89 27.83 1.05
CA SER A 104 2.37 28.53 2.23
C SER A 104 2.53 29.99 1.84
N ASN A 105 1.88 30.92 2.56
CA ASN A 105 2.09 32.35 2.41
C ASN A 105 3.61 32.62 2.44
N GLN A 106 4.22 32.77 1.27
CA GLN A 106 5.54 33.33 1.18
C GLN A 106 5.36 34.80 1.53
N THR A 107 5.73 35.13 2.77
CA THR A 107 5.99 36.49 3.18
C THR A 107 7.02 37.05 2.21
N VAL A 108 6.56 37.92 1.29
CA VAL A 108 7.43 38.74 0.46
C VAL A 108 8.32 39.50 1.44
N THR A 109 9.57 39.07 1.54
CA THR A 109 10.60 39.80 2.28
C THR A 109 10.93 41.01 1.42
N GLN A 110 10.31 42.14 1.74
CA GLN A 110 10.78 43.43 1.27
C GLN A 110 12.23 43.57 1.74
N GLN A 111 13.13 43.78 0.77
CA GLN A 111 14.52 44.13 1.01
C GLN A 111 14.57 45.41 1.86
N ASN A 112 15.11 45.29 3.06
CA ASN A 112 15.61 46.42 3.83
C ASN A 112 16.87 46.95 3.13
N GLU A 113 16.73 48.01 2.33
CA GLU A 113 17.82 48.94 2.11
C GLU A 113 17.98 49.83 3.35
N THR A 114 19.21 49.95 3.81
CA THR A 114 19.64 50.64 5.04
C THR A 114 19.72 52.17 4.78
N PRO A 115 19.50 53.05 5.77
CA PRO A 115 19.04 54.41 5.53
C PRO A 115 20.19 55.41 5.27
N LEU A 116 19.92 56.45 4.46
CA LEU A 116 20.66 57.70 4.53
C LEU A 116 19.74 58.86 4.96
N VAL A 117 20.29 59.64 5.89
CA VAL A 117 19.67 60.76 6.62
C VAL A 117 19.62 62.04 5.76
N LYS A 118 18.47 62.73 5.87
CA LYS A 118 18.14 64.17 5.68
C LYS A 118 19.07 65.07 4.84
N VAL A 119 18.48 65.91 3.98
CA VAL A 119 18.34 67.39 4.19
C VAL A 119 17.41 68.02 3.14
N SER A 120 16.45 68.78 3.67
CA SER A 120 15.77 70.02 3.24
C SER A 120 15.50 70.44 1.77
N ALA A 121 14.23 70.85 1.60
CA ALA A 121 13.73 72.14 1.09
C ALA A 121 13.21 72.27 -0.36
N GLU A 122 12.13 73.06 -0.42
CA GLU A 122 11.53 73.80 -1.55
C GLU A 122 10.44 73.11 -2.41
N THR A 123 9.18 73.44 -2.08
CA THR A 123 8.08 73.74 -3.03
C THR A 123 8.49 74.92 -3.95
N PRO A 124 7.88 75.19 -5.13
CA PRO A 124 6.42 75.20 -5.32
C PRO A 124 5.85 74.96 -6.75
N VAL A 125 4.51 75.07 -6.81
CA VAL A 125 3.60 75.55 -7.87
C VAL A 125 3.23 74.74 -9.13
N ASP A 126 1.92 74.53 -9.20
CA ASP A 126 0.97 75.00 -10.24
C ASP A 126 0.42 74.05 -11.30
N GLY A 127 -0.87 74.26 -11.59
CA GLY A 127 -1.52 73.72 -12.78
C GLY A 127 -2.94 73.19 -12.57
N ALA A 128 -3.84 73.98 -12.00
CA ALA A 128 -5.28 73.74 -12.05
C ALA A 128 -5.84 73.90 -13.47
N THR A 129 -6.85 73.11 -13.83
CA THR A 129 -7.98 73.62 -14.64
C THR A 129 -9.27 72.89 -14.25
N ALA A 130 -10.17 73.65 -13.62
CA ALA A 130 -11.60 73.37 -13.44
C ALA A 130 -12.35 73.62 -14.79
N ILE A 131 -13.65 73.43 -15.03
CA ILE A 131 -14.86 73.77 -14.26
C ILE A 131 -16.11 73.07 -14.95
N PRO A 132 -17.41 73.33 -14.64
CA PRO A 132 -18.29 72.43 -13.86
C PRO A 132 -19.67 72.09 -14.51
N ASP A 133 -20.47 71.31 -13.76
CA ASP A 133 -21.82 71.67 -13.27
C ASP A 133 -23.07 70.84 -13.67
N ASN A 134 -23.82 70.60 -12.60
CA ASN A 134 -25.26 70.49 -12.39
C ASN A 134 -26.13 69.32 -12.91
N GLY A 135 -26.59 68.52 -11.92
CA GLY A 135 -28.00 68.50 -11.55
C GLY A 135 -28.91 67.47 -12.24
N ASN A 136 -29.22 66.35 -11.57
CA ASN A 136 -30.57 66.14 -11.04
C ASN A 136 -30.67 64.90 -10.15
N ALA A 137 -31.37 65.07 -9.03
CA ALA A 137 -31.80 64.01 -8.14
C ALA A 137 -32.97 63.23 -8.75
N THR A 138 -32.98 61.91 -8.58
CA THR A 138 -34.25 61.17 -8.45
C THR A 138 -34.08 60.02 -7.47
N THR A 139 -34.83 60.15 -6.40
CA THR A 139 -35.01 59.23 -5.29
C THR A 139 -35.94 58.09 -5.71
N SER A 140 -35.54 56.84 -5.45
CA SER A 140 -36.49 55.74 -5.22
C SER A 140 -35.86 54.66 -4.35
N THR A 141 -36.24 54.67 -3.07
CA THR A 141 -36.12 53.55 -2.13
C THR A 141 -36.92 52.34 -2.64
N PRO A 142 -36.54 51.09 -2.30
CA PRO A 142 -37.14 50.51 -1.10
C PRO A 142 -36.26 49.55 -0.26
N ILE A 143 -36.53 49.62 1.05
CA ILE A 143 -36.71 48.51 2.01
C ILE A 143 -35.46 47.74 2.49
N GLN A 144 -35.06 48.13 3.69
CA GLN A 144 -34.34 47.34 4.69
C GLN A 144 -35.23 46.19 5.20
N SER A 145 -34.76 44.95 5.07
CA SER A 145 -35.14 43.86 5.97
C SER A 145 -33.93 42.93 6.18
N THR A 146 -33.76 42.55 7.44
CA THR A 146 -32.64 41.88 8.08
C THR A 146 -32.44 40.42 7.64
N PRO A 147 -31.23 39.86 7.87
CA PRO A 147 -30.75 38.65 7.21
C PRO A 147 -31.41 37.38 7.74
N SER A 148 -31.90 36.52 6.84
CA SER A 148 -32.28 35.16 7.16
C SER A 148 -31.21 34.20 6.66
N THR A 149 -30.42 33.71 7.61
CA THR A 149 -29.56 32.54 7.49
C THR A 149 -30.43 31.33 7.18
N ALA A 150 -30.34 30.80 5.97
CA ALA A 150 -30.84 29.47 5.62
C ALA A 150 -29.67 28.68 5.02
N ALA A 151 -29.02 27.92 5.89
CA ALA A 151 -28.11 26.85 5.51
C ALA A 151 -28.89 25.78 4.75
N PRO A 152 -28.41 25.29 3.60
CA PRO A 152 -28.83 23.99 3.10
C PRO A 152 -28.18 22.92 3.98
N THR A 153 -28.99 22.38 4.88
CA THR A 153 -28.73 21.16 5.65
C THR A 153 -28.81 19.96 4.70
N ASP A 154 -27.73 19.64 4.01
CA ASP A 154 -27.52 18.29 3.48
C ASP A 154 -26.66 17.53 4.48
N ALA A 155 -27.36 16.87 5.39
CA ALA A 155 -26.80 15.90 6.30
C ALA A 155 -26.18 14.75 5.48
N ILE A 156 -24.86 14.77 5.36
CA ILE A 156 -24.11 13.55 5.09
C ILE A 156 -24.32 12.70 6.34
N ALA A 157 -25.23 11.73 6.25
CA ALA A 157 -25.36 10.72 7.27
C ALA A 157 -24.04 9.92 7.28
N GLU A 158 -23.12 10.28 8.16
CA GLU A 158 -22.14 9.35 8.69
C GLU A 158 -22.94 8.16 9.21
N THR A 159 -22.94 7.06 8.44
CA THR A 159 -23.39 5.78 8.95
C THR A 159 -22.39 5.39 10.01
N SER A 160 -22.79 5.67 11.24
CA SER A 160 -22.08 5.36 12.47
C SER A 160 -21.58 3.93 12.46
N LYS A 161 -20.28 3.81 12.70
CA LYS A 161 -19.60 2.63 13.23
C LYS A 161 -20.51 1.90 14.23
N PRO A 162 -20.75 0.58 14.13
CA PRO A 162 -21.31 -0.14 15.25
C PRO A 162 -20.28 -0.11 16.37
N THR A 163 -20.54 0.68 17.41
CA THR A 163 -19.87 0.55 18.70
C THR A 163 -20.28 -0.80 19.27
N ALA A 164 -19.48 -1.84 19.03
CA ALA A 164 -19.55 -3.04 19.85
C ALA A 164 -18.89 -2.71 21.20
N SER A 165 -19.73 -2.50 22.22
CA SER A 165 -19.30 -2.52 23.61
C SER A 165 -18.70 -3.90 23.93
N PRO A 166 -17.56 -4.00 24.65
CA PRO A 166 -17.01 -5.26 25.08
C PRO A 166 -17.82 -5.74 26.28
N ASP A 167 -18.79 -6.62 26.06
CA ASP A 167 -19.19 -7.68 27.01
C ASP A 167 -20.43 -8.42 26.50
N GLN A 168 -20.17 -9.54 25.82
CA GLN A 168 -20.77 -10.86 26.05
C GLN A 168 -20.42 -11.77 24.86
N PRO A 169 -20.02 -13.04 25.10
CA PRO A 169 -19.83 -14.01 24.03
C PRO A 169 -21.20 -14.42 23.49
N GLY A 170 -21.76 -13.61 22.60
CA GLY A 170 -22.96 -13.93 21.86
C GLY A 170 -22.70 -15.18 21.02
N LYS A 171 -23.48 -16.24 21.25
CA LYS A 171 -23.51 -17.44 20.38
C LYS A 171 -23.51 -16.98 18.92
N GLY A 172 -22.45 -17.28 18.18
CA GLY A 172 -22.26 -16.73 16.84
C GLY A 172 -23.41 -17.09 15.92
N LYS A 173 -23.79 -16.13 15.06
CA LYS A 173 -24.77 -16.35 13.99
C LYS A 173 -24.31 -17.56 13.14
N PHE A 174 -25.25 -18.42 12.75
CA PHE A 174 -25.00 -19.64 11.94
C PHE A 174 -24.16 -20.76 12.60
N GLY A 175 -24.05 -20.80 13.93
CA GLY A 175 -23.37 -21.90 14.63
C GLY A 175 -21.84 -21.83 14.59
N PHE A 176 -21.30 -20.63 14.33
CA PHE A 176 -19.89 -20.30 14.50
C PHE A 176 -19.63 -19.81 15.93
N GLU A 177 -18.41 -20.01 16.42
CA GLU A 177 -17.96 -19.46 17.72
C GLU A 177 -17.67 -17.97 17.58
N LYS A 178 -17.09 -17.56 16.45
CA LYS A 178 -16.88 -16.15 16.07
C LYS A 178 -17.32 -15.96 14.63
N TRP A 179 -18.09 -14.92 14.38
CA TRP A 179 -18.39 -14.41 13.04
C TRP A 179 -18.40 -12.89 13.10
N GLU A 180 -17.46 -12.26 12.42
CA GLU A 180 -17.30 -10.81 12.40
C GLU A 180 -17.18 -10.35 10.95
N TRP A 181 -18.03 -9.40 10.55
CA TRP A 181 -18.06 -8.84 9.20
C TRP A 181 -17.86 -7.33 9.29
N ILE A 182 -16.78 -6.86 8.69
CA ILE A 182 -16.32 -5.47 8.78
C ILE A 182 -16.26 -4.90 7.35
N PRO A 183 -17.36 -4.32 6.85
CA PRO A 183 -17.36 -3.62 5.58
C PRO A 183 -16.85 -2.18 5.76
N SER A 184 -16.31 -1.63 4.68
CA SER A 184 -16.06 -0.21 4.57
C SER A 184 -16.18 0.28 3.14
N LEU A 185 -16.69 1.50 3.00
CA LEU A 185 -16.94 2.15 1.73
C LEU A 185 -16.39 3.57 1.79
N THR A 186 -15.61 3.94 0.79
CA THR A 186 -15.16 5.30 0.54
C THR A 186 -15.63 5.71 -0.83
N LEU A 187 -16.34 6.83 -0.88
CA LEU A 187 -16.79 7.46 -2.12
C LEU A 187 -16.09 8.82 -2.24
N GLY A 188 -15.54 9.09 -3.41
CA GLY A 188 -14.91 10.36 -3.74
C GLY A 188 -15.57 10.96 -4.97
N ILE A 189 -15.66 12.29 -5.03
CA ILE A 189 -16.14 13.01 -6.20
C ILE A 189 -15.04 14.00 -6.60
N LYS A 190 -14.54 13.88 -7.84
CA LYS A 190 -13.62 14.83 -8.45
C LYS A 190 -14.38 15.65 -9.47
N SER A 191 -14.51 16.95 -9.26
CA SER A 191 -15.15 17.83 -10.23
C SER A 191 -14.31 19.06 -10.58
N GLN A 192 -14.54 19.55 -11.79
CA GLN A 192 -14.08 20.83 -12.30
C GLN A 192 -15.25 21.41 -13.12
N PRO A 193 -16.15 22.18 -12.49
CA PRO A 193 -17.36 22.66 -13.17
C PRO A 193 -17.06 23.79 -14.17
N ALA A 194 -15.94 24.51 -14.01
CA ALA A 194 -15.53 25.57 -14.92
C ALA A 194 -13.99 25.60 -15.05
N GLN A 195 -13.52 26.02 -16.23
CA GLN A 195 -12.11 26.29 -16.51
C GLN A 195 -12.02 27.51 -17.41
N PHE A 196 -11.15 28.45 -17.01
CA PHE A 196 -10.84 29.66 -17.77
C PHE A 196 -9.34 29.65 -18.06
N ASN A 197 -8.97 29.88 -19.32
CA ASN A 197 -7.59 29.90 -19.77
C ASN A 197 -7.37 31.20 -20.55
N PHE A 198 -6.25 31.88 -20.31
CA PHE A 198 -5.82 32.99 -21.15
C PHE A 198 -4.34 32.81 -21.52
N PRO A 199 -3.99 32.80 -22.82
CA PRO A 199 -4.90 32.85 -23.97
C PRO A 199 -5.77 31.58 -24.11
N ASP A 200 -6.95 31.69 -24.72
CA ASP A 200 -7.91 30.58 -24.90
C ASP A 200 -7.28 29.34 -25.57
N SER A 201 -6.25 29.55 -26.39
CA SER A 201 -5.49 28.48 -27.05
C SER A 201 -4.78 27.52 -26.10
N THR A 202 -4.61 27.86 -24.82
CA THR A 202 -4.03 26.96 -23.82
C THR A 202 -5.07 26.07 -23.14
N ARG A 203 -6.36 26.21 -23.48
CA ARG A 203 -7.42 25.36 -22.91
C ARG A 203 -7.19 23.90 -23.34
N PRO A 204 -7.24 22.92 -22.41
CA PRO A 204 -7.16 21.52 -22.76
C PRO A 204 -8.23 21.15 -23.79
N THR A 205 -7.81 20.54 -24.90
CA THR A 205 -8.74 20.07 -25.96
C THR A 205 -9.61 18.92 -25.48
N GLU A 206 -9.11 18.15 -24.52
CA GLU A 206 -9.84 17.09 -23.85
C GLU A 206 -10.16 17.52 -22.42
N ARG A 207 -11.43 17.38 -22.04
CA ARG A 207 -11.88 17.38 -20.63
C ARG A 207 -11.63 18.68 -19.85
N ALA A 208 -12.01 19.83 -20.43
CA ALA A 208 -11.92 21.13 -19.76
C ALA A 208 -12.85 21.29 -18.53
N THR A 209 -13.92 20.51 -18.47
CA THR A 209 -14.80 20.39 -17.30
C THR A 209 -15.15 18.92 -17.07
N PHE A 210 -15.34 18.52 -15.81
CA PHE A 210 -15.64 17.13 -15.47
C PHE A 210 -16.30 16.97 -14.10
N ALA A 211 -16.93 15.81 -13.89
CA ALA A 211 -17.41 15.33 -12.60
C ALA A 211 -17.31 13.79 -12.59
N ASP A 212 -16.36 13.26 -11.82
CA ASP A 212 -16.14 11.83 -11.67
C ASP A 212 -16.46 11.38 -10.26
N GLY A 213 -16.99 10.16 -10.14
CA GLY A 213 -16.95 9.38 -8.91
C GLY A 213 -15.75 8.43 -8.87
N THR A 214 -15.19 8.26 -7.67
CA THR A 214 -14.27 7.18 -7.30
C THR A 214 -14.88 6.37 -6.17
N LEU A 215 -14.64 5.06 -6.16
CA LEU A 215 -15.15 4.13 -5.16
C LEU A 215 -14.01 3.26 -4.64
N GLN A 216 -13.94 3.08 -3.33
CA GLN A 216 -13.15 2.03 -2.70
C GLN A 216 -14.07 1.28 -1.75
N PHE A 217 -14.18 -0.03 -1.92
CA PHE A 217 -14.97 -0.88 -1.04
C PHE A 217 -14.08 -1.98 -0.50
N SER A 218 -14.04 -2.11 0.82
CA SER A 218 -13.17 -3.04 1.52
C SER A 218 -14.04 -3.89 2.44
N GLN A 219 -13.86 -5.21 2.41
CA GLN A 219 -14.63 -6.15 3.19
C GLN A 219 -13.69 -7.10 3.90
N ARG A 220 -13.75 -7.13 5.23
CA ARG A 220 -13.12 -8.17 6.05
C ARG A 220 -14.16 -9.06 6.68
N THR A 221 -13.86 -10.35 6.76
CA THR A 221 -14.71 -11.33 7.45
C THR A 221 -13.82 -12.30 8.22
N GLU A 222 -14.17 -12.53 9.48
CA GLU A 222 -13.51 -13.51 10.34
C GLU A 222 -14.54 -14.52 10.82
N MET A 223 -14.23 -15.80 10.69
CA MET A 223 -15.08 -16.91 11.08
C MET A 223 -14.25 -17.94 11.83
N ASN A 224 -14.73 -18.41 12.98
CA ASN A 224 -14.14 -19.54 13.70
C ASN A 224 -15.21 -20.55 14.12
N ARG A 225 -14.92 -21.84 13.92
CA ARG A 225 -15.76 -22.97 14.33
C ARG A 225 -14.88 -24.20 14.59
N GLY A 226 -14.49 -24.41 15.84
CA GLY A 226 -13.70 -25.55 16.28
C GLY A 226 -12.43 -25.77 15.47
N TRP A 227 -12.45 -26.79 14.59
CA TRP A 227 -11.33 -27.19 13.74
C TRP A 227 -11.11 -26.29 12.51
N PHE A 228 -12.01 -25.35 12.25
CA PHE A 228 -11.99 -24.46 11.11
C PHE A 228 -11.91 -23.00 11.56
N GLY A 229 -10.93 -22.27 11.04
CA GLY A 229 -10.88 -20.81 11.08
C GLY A 229 -10.75 -20.26 9.66
N ALA A 230 -11.41 -19.15 9.38
CA ALA A 230 -11.28 -18.44 8.11
C ALA A 230 -11.22 -16.93 8.35
N GLN A 231 -10.25 -16.29 7.72
CA GLN A 231 -10.18 -14.84 7.62
C GLN A 231 -10.13 -14.47 6.14
N THR A 232 -11.04 -13.62 5.69
CA THR A 232 -11.08 -13.15 4.32
C THR A 232 -11.04 -11.63 4.29
N SER A 233 -10.21 -11.06 3.43
CA SER A 233 -10.20 -9.63 3.11
C SER A 233 -10.34 -9.47 1.60
N PHE A 234 -11.19 -8.56 1.15
CA PHE A 234 -11.41 -8.23 -0.25
C PHE A 234 -11.47 -6.71 -0.39
N ASP A 235 -10.72 -6.18 -1.34
CA ASP A 235 -10.64 -4.74 -1.63
C ASP A 235 -10.99 -4.54 -3.10
N PHE A 236 -11.88 -3.58 -3.35
CA PHE A 236 -12.36 -3.22 -4.67
C PHE A 236 -12.10 -1.74 -4.89
N ALA A 237 -11.66 -1.40 -6.10
CA ALA A 237 -11.42 -0.03 -6.52
C ALA A 237 -12.20 0.26 -7.80
N GLY A 238 -12.80 1.45 -7.86
CA GLY A 238 -13.49 1.90 -9.06
C GLY A 238 -13.35 3.38 -9.34
N SER A 239 -13.42 3.72 -10.62
CA SER A 239 -13.47 5.09 -11.13
C SER A 239 -14.44 5.16 -12.31
N SER A 240 -15.28 6.18 -12.30
CA SER A 240 -16.15 6.52 -13.44
C SER A 240 -15.37 7.06 -14.64
N PHE A 241 -14.13 7.55 -14.42
CA PHE A 241 -13.27 8.02 -15.48
C PHE A 241 -12.39 6.88 -16.01
N GLN A 242 -12.65 6.45 -17.24
CA GLN A 242 -12.06 5.25 -17.83
C GLN A 242 -10.51 5.20 -17.75
N PRO A 243 -9.77 6.29 -18.03
CA PRO A 243 -8.31 6.30 -17.89
C PRO A 243 -7.79 6.06 -16.47
N GLU A 244 -8.63 6.28 -15.45
CA GLU A 244 -8.33 6.02 -14.04
C GLU A 244 -8.77 4.62 -13.58
N ALA A 245 -9.34 3.79 -14.47
CA ALA A 245 -9.67 2.42 -14.12
C ALA A 245 -8.40 1.63 -13.75
N LEU A 246 -8.49 0.78 -12.72
CA LEU A 246 -7.34 0.07 -12.11
C LEU A 246 -6.44 -0.65 -13.14
N ARG A 247 -7.03 -1.22 -14.19
CA ARG A 247 -6.32 -1.95 -15.25
C ARG A 247 -6.22 -1.19 -16.57
N PHE A 248 -6.47 0.11 -16.62
CA PHE A 248 -6.43 0.89 -17.87
C PHE A 248 -5.08 0.77 -18.59
N GLY A 249 -3.97 0.79 -17.86
CA GLY A 249 -2.63 0.63 -18.46
C GLY A 249 -2.40 -0.72 -19.18
N THR A 250 -3.20 -1.74 -18.89
CA THR A 250 -3.08 -3.08 -19.51
C THR A 250 -4.23 -3.43 -20.46
N LEU A 251 -5.44 -2.95 -20.17
CA LEU A 251 -6.66 -3.28 -20.93
C LEU A 251 -7.21 -2.10 -21.75
N GLY A 252 -6.69 -0.89 -21.56
CA GLY A 252 -7.17 0.34 -22.19
C GLY A 252 -8.66 0.54 -21.97
N LYS A 253 -9.38 0.84 -23.05
CA LYS A 253 -10.85 1.03 -23.04
C LYS A 253 -11.65 -0.20 -22.60
N ARG A 254 -11.03 -1.38 -22.49
CA ARG A 254 -11.68 -2.61 -21.99
C ARG A 254 -11.51 -2.80 -20.48
N ALA A 255 -10.79 -1.92 -19.79
CA ALA A 255 -10.62 -2.02 -18.34
C ALA A 255 -11.98 -1.85 -17.63
N PRO A 256 -12.35 -2.73 -16.69
CA PRO A 256 -13.54 -2.51 -15.88
C PRO A 256 -13.41 -1.25 -15.03
N GLN A 257 -14.48 -0.46 -14.94
CA GLN A 257 -14.54 0.73 -14.09
C GLN A 257 -14.60 0.41 -12.60
N LEU A 258 -14.98 -0.82 -12.23
CA LEU A 258 -14.92 -1.38 -10.89
C LEU A 258 -14.19 -2.72 -10.97
N ASP A 259 -13.16 -2.89 -10.16
CA ASP A 259 -12.33 -4.09 -10.22
C ASP A 259 -11.76 -4.47 -8.86
N LEU A 260 -11.32 -5.73 -8.74
CA LEU A 260 -10.70 -6.24 -7.53
C LEU A 260 -9.25 -5.74 -7.42
N SER A 261 -8.93 -4.93 -6.41
CA SER A 261 -7.56 -4.47 -6.15
C SER A 261 -6.78 -5.54 -5.40
N SER A 262 -7.30 -5.98 -4.25
CA SER A 262 -6.70 -7.08 -3.49
C SER A 262 -7.73 -8.01 -2.90
N TYR A 263 -7.24 -9.19 -2.55
CA TYR A 263 -7.97 -10.08 -1.67
C TYR A 263 -6.98 -11.06 -1.04
N LEU A 264 -7.32 -11.55 0.14
CA LEU A 264 -6.61 -12.60 0.85
C LEU A 264 -7.63 -13.47 1.59
N ILE A 265 -7.59 -14.76 1.34
CA ILE A 265 -8.38 -15.78 2.04
C ILE A 265 -7.39 -16.64 2.82
N GLN A 266 -7.47 -16.60 4.14
CA GLN A 266 -6.66 -17.41 5.04
C GLN A 266 -7.56 -18.45 5.68
N LEU A 267 -7.20 -19.71 5.53
CA LEU A 267 -7.93 -20.84 6.10
C LEU A 267 -7.01 -21.57 7.09
N LYS A 268 -7.51 -21.79 8.29
CA LYS A 268 -6.89 -22.62 9.32
C LYS A 268 -7.70 -23.91 9.43
N LEU A 269 -7.17 -25.00 8.88
CA LEU A 269 -7.80 -26.31 8.82
C LEU A 269 -7.07 -27.26 9.77
N ALA A 270 -7.57 -27.35 11.01
CA ALA A 270 -6.93 -28.05 12.12
C ALA A 270 -5.47 -27.59 12.35
N ARG A 271 -4.52 -28.30 11.75
CA ARG A 271 -3.08 -28.01 11.85
C ARG A 271 -2.55 -27.27 10.62
N ALA A 272 -3.24 -27.32 9.49
CA ALA A 272 -2.81 -26.70 8.25
C ALA A 272 -3.23 -25.22 8.18
N LYS A 273 -2.38 -24.38 7.61
CA LYS A 273 -2.71 -23.02 7.18
C LYS A 273 -2.65 -22.97 5.65
N VAL A 274 -3.69 -22.40 5.03
CA VAL A 274 -3.77 -22.20 3.58
C VAL A 274 -4.08 -20.73 3.33
N ASP A 275 -3.23 -20.02 2.61
CA ASP A 275 -3.50 -18.65 2.17
C ASP A 275 -3.69 -18.62 0.65
N ILE A 276 -4.71 -17.90 0.18
CA ILE A 276 -5.08 -17.77 -1.23
C ILE A 276 -5.32 -16.30 -1.55
N GLY A 277 -4.76 -15.80 -2.64
CA GLY A 277 -4.85 -14.39 -3.02
C GLY A 277 -3.51 -13.70 -2.85
N HIS A 278 -3.50 -12.44 -2.42
CA HIS A 278 -2.28 -11.66 -2.21
C HIS A 278 -1.61 -12.12 -0.92
N THR A 279 -0.58 -12.92 -1.07
CA THR A 279 0.18 -13.53 0.01
C THR A 279 1.67 -13.28 -0.23
N SER A 280 2.48 -13.48 0.79
CA SER A 280 3.93 -13.44 0.64
C SER A 280 4.56 -14.77 1.01
N MET A 281 5.70 -15.07 0.40
CA MET A 281 6.47 -16.26 0.70
C MET A 281 7.97 -15.98 0.69
N GLY A 282 8.71 -16.88 1.33
CA GLY A 282 10.17 -16.89 1.32
C GLY A 282 10.79 -16.28 2.56
N SER A 283 11.57 -17.10 3.26
CA SER A 283 12.29 -16.73 4.48
C SER A 283 13.80 -16.50 4.25
N SER A 284 14.28 -16.69 3.02
CA SER A 284 15.71 -16.72 2.71
C SER A 284 16.17 -15.43 2.07
N ARG A 285 16.93 -14.63 2.83
CA ARG A 285 17.43 -13.31 2.43
C ARG A 285 18.02 -13.24 1.02
N HIS A 286 18.77 -14.27 0.60
CA HIS A 286 19.49 -14.28 -0.67
C HIS A 286 18.86 -15.18 -1.75
N LEU A 287 17.76 -15.87 -1.44
CA LEU A 287 17.06 -16.72 -2.41
C LEU A 287 15.69 -16.14 -2.77
N ILE A 288 14.88 -15.89 -1.73
CA ILE A 288 13.55 -15.32 -1.83
C ILE A 288 13.19 -14.70 -0.49
N SER A 289 13.09 -13.38 -0.46
CA SER A 289 12.84 -12.60 0.76
C SER A 289 11.46 -11.95 0.67
N ALA A 290 10.49 -12.51 1.40
CA ALA A 290 9.13 -11.96 1.52
C ALA A 290 8.52 -11.53 0.17
N PHE A 291 8.69 -12.35 -0.86
CA PHE A 291 8.12 -12.07 -2.18
C PHE A 291 6.59 -12.08 -2.09
N SER A 292 5.97 -10.94 -2.35
CA SER A 292 4.52 -10.75 -2.24
C SER A 292 3.88 -10.66 -3.62
N SER A 293 2.86 -11.47 -3.85
CA SER A 293 2.11 -11.53 -5.10
C SER A 293 0.82 -12.32 -4.89
N ARG A 294 0.06 -12.51 -5.96
CA ARG A 294 -1.13 -13.35 -5.94
C ARG A 294 -0.77 -14.83 -6.12
N GLY A 295 -1.26 -15.69 -5.26
CA GLY A 295 -0.93 -17.12 -5.29
C GLY A 295 -1.65 -17.94 -4.25
N ILE A 296 -1.10 -19.13 -4.01
CA ILE A 296 -1.54 -20.07 -2.97
C ILE A 296 -0.31 -20.47 -2.16
N THR A 297 -0.42 -20.42 -0.84
CA THR A 297 0.57 -20.96 0.10
C THR A 297 -0.09 -21.93 1.06
N VAL A 298 0.61 -23.02 1.39
CA VAL A 298 0.15 -24.04 2.33
C VAL A 298 1.27 -24.31 3.32
N THR A 299 0.96 -24.22 4.61
CA THR A 299 1.89 -24.51 5.70
C THR A 299 1.34 -25.62 6.58
N LEU A 300 2.15 -26.66 6.77
CA LEU A 300 1.80 -27.91 7.43
C LEU A 300 2.82 -28.20 8.54
N PRO A 301 2.47 -28.01 9.83
CA PRO A 301 3.27 -28.51 10.94
C PRO A 301 3.06 -30.02 11.05
N ILE A 302 3.98 -30.80 10.49
CA ILE A 302 3.94 -32.27 10.47
C ILE A 302 4.07 -32.82 11.90
N THR A 303 5.03 -32.30 12.66
CA THR A 303 5.26 -32.66 14.08
C THR A 303 5.64 -31.41 14.88
N LYS A 304 5.93 -31.55 16.18
CA LYS A 304 6.55 -30.47 16.98
C LYS A 304 7.97 -30.10 16.51
N ARG A 305 8.58 -30.92 15.66
CA ARG A 305 9.95 -30.73 15.14
C ARG A 305 10.01 -30.32 13.69
N PHE A 306 8.97 -30.62 12.92
CA PHE A 306 9.01 -30.51 11.46
C PHE A 306 7.77 -29.78 10.98
N ASP A 307 7.98 -28.78 10.16
CA ASP A 307 6.95 -28.09 9.40
C ASP A 307 7.39 -27.91 7.96
N VAL A 308 6.42 -27.91 7.05
CA VAL A 308 6.65 -27.72 5.62
C VAL A 308 5.75 -26.61 5.13
N SER A 309 6.33 -25.67 4.40
CA SER A 309 5.60 -24.65 3.66
C SER A 309 5.84 -24.83 2.18
N VAL A 310 4.78 -24.87 1.39
CA VAL A 310 4.83 -24.88 -0.07
C VAL A 310 4.04 -23.70 -0.60
N GLY A 311 4.50 -23.10 -1.69
CA GLY A 311 3.82 -21.98 -2.28
C GLY A 311 4.00 -21.91 -3.78
N ALA A 312 2.98 -21.41 -4.47
CA ALA A 312 3.03 -21.02 -5.86
C ALA A 312 2.37 -19.65 -6.01
N LEU A 313 3.14 -18.67 -6.49
CA LEU A 313 2.71 -17.28 -6.67
C LEU A 313 2.92 -16.86 -8.13
N ASN A 314 2.16 -15.88 -8.57
CA ASN A 314 2.38 -15.20 -9.84
C ASN A 314 3.74 -14.48 -9.82
N GLY A 315 4.47 -14.51 -10.94
CA GLY A 315 5.77 -13.83 -11.08
C GLY A 315 5.72 -12.31 -10.92
N THR A 316 4.56 -11.70 -11.08
CA THR A 316 4.31 -10.27 -10.88
C THR A 316 3.05 -10.07 -10.06
N ASN A 317 2.91 -8.88 -9.46
CA ASN A 317 1.67 -8.54 -8.80
C ASN A 317 0.55 -8.42 -9.86
N VAL A 318 -0.64 -8.94 -9.57
CA VAL A 318 -1.77 -8.93 -10.51
C VAL A 318 -3.06 -8.47 -9.83
N VAL A 319 -3.87 -7.71 -10.55
CA VAL A 319 -5.17 -7.17 -10.11
C VAL A 319 -6.32 -7.71 -10.95
N GLY A 320 -7.54 -7.57 -10.44
CA GLY A 320 -8.80 -7.93 -11.08
C GLY A 320 -9.15 -9.42 -11.02
N TYR A 321 -10.31 -9.79 -11.59
CA TYR A 321 -10.90 -11.13 -11.41
C TYR A 321 -10.29 -12.25 -12.29
N GLY A 322 -9.69 -11.89 -13.43
CA GLY A 322 -9.35 -12.86 -14.49
C GLY A 322 -8.24 -13.87 -14.14
N ASN A 323 -7.39 -13.55 -13.17
CA ASN A 323 -6.40 -14.47 -12.63
C ASN A 323 -6.56 -14.56 -11.11
N PHE A 324 -7.71 -15.10 -10.67
CA PHE A 324 -8.06 -15.18 -9.26
C PHE A 324 -6.94 -15.86 -8.46
N PHE A 325 -6.60 -17.11 -8.72
CA PHE A 325 -5.54 -17.79 -7.95
C PHE A 325 -4.11 -17.30 -8.20
N GLY A 326 -3.87 -16.37 -9.14
CA GLY A 326 -2.53 -15.95 -9.54
C GLY A 326 -1.79 -16.96 -10.44
N LEU A 327 -2.30 -18.18 -10.60
CA LEU A 327 -1.61 -19.29 -11.27
C LEU A 327 -2.05 -19.56 -12.72
N ALA A 328 -2.85 -18.69 -13.33
CA ALA A 328 -3.36 -18.90 -14.69
C ALA A 328 -2.27 -18.99 -15.79
N ARG A 329 -1.07 -18.48 -15.53
CA ARG A 329 0.09 -18.56 -16.44
C ARG A 329 1.12 -19.51 -15.87
N ASP A 330 1.34 -20.65 -16.51
CA ASP A 330 2.30 -21.69 -16.11
C ASP A 330 3.77 -21.23 -16.22
N LYS A 331 4.07 -20.41 -17.23
CA LYS A 331 5.40 -19.80 -17.47
C LYS A 331 5.51 -18.40 -16.87
N HIS A 332 4.78 -18.10 -15.81
CA HIS A 332 4.93 -16.82 -15.10
C HIS A 332 4.60 -17.01 -13.62
N GLN A 333 5.41 -17.84 -12.97
CA GLN A 333 5.20 -18.27 -11.60
C GLN A 333 6.51 -18.34 -10.83
N LEU A 334 6.39 -18.12 -9.53
CA LEU A 334 7.39 -18.42 -8.54
C LEU A 334 6.86 -19.55 -7.65
N GLN A 335 7.62 -20.62 -7.54
CA GLN A 335 7.31 -21.76 -6.70
C GLN A 335 8.37 -21.91 -5.62
N SER A 336 7.96 -22.20 -4.39
CA SER A 336 8.88 -22.49 -3.30
C SER A 336 8.42 -23.65 -2.43
N VAL A 337 9.41 -24.29 -1.81
CA VAL A 337 9.23 -25.25 -0.73
C VAL A 337 10.22 -24.90 0.37
N THR A 338 9.76 -24.93 1.62
CA THR A 338 10.59 -24.74 2.81
C THR A 338 10.29 -25.86 3.80
N LEU A 339 11.34 -26.51 4.28
CA LEU A 339 11.31 -27.45 5.40
C LEU A 339 11.93 -26.78 6.63
N GLY A 340 11.15 -26.64 7.68
CA GLY A 340 11.59 -26.23 9.00
C GLY A 340 11.91 -27.42 9.89
N VAL A 341 13.04 -27.35 10.60
CA VAL A 341 13.47 -28.35 11.57
C VAL A 341 13.78 -27.65 12.91
N GLU A 342 12.92 -27.85 13.89
CA GLU A 342 13.15 -27.39 15.28
C GLU A 342 14.04 -28.39 16.01
N LEU A 343 15.25 -27.95 16.36
CA LEU A 343 16.26 -28.76 17.03
C LEU A 343 16.05 -28.81 18.56
N LEU A 344 15.28 -27.86 19.12
CA LEU A 344 14.93 -27.81 20.54
C LEU A 344 13.40 -27.91 20.73
N PRO A 345 12.80 -29.11 20.74
CA PRO A 345 11.35 -29.27 20.84
C PRO A 345 10.74 -28.76 22.15
N ALA A 346 11.55 -28.74 23.23
CA ALA A 346 11.16 -28.19 24.52
C ALA A 346 11.13 -26.65 24.52
N ARG A 347 11.72 -26.01 23.51
CA ARG A 347 11.79 -24.55 23.34
C ARG A 347 11.70 -24.20 21.86
N PRO A 348 10.49 -24.27 21.25
CA PRO A 348 10.28 -23.89 19.86
C PRO A 348 10.78 -22.47 19.54
N GLY A 349 11.40 -22.27 18.39
CA GLY A 349 12.06 -21.02 18.00
C GLY A 349 13.43 -20.81 18.67
N GLY A 350 13.86 -21.73 19.53
CA GLY A 350 15.13 -21.62 20.25
C GLY A 350 16.32 -21.99 19.39
N LEU A 351 16.18 -23.01 18.53
CA LEU A 351 17.21 -23.41 17.58
C LEU A 351 16.53 -24.13 16.41
N ARG A 352 16.61 -23.54 15.22
CA ARG A 352 15.87 -23.97 14.04
C ARG A 352 16.75 -23.96 12.80
N LEU A 353 16.66 -25.03 12.01
CA LEU A 353 17.21 -25.10 10.66
C LEU A 353 16.08 -24.95 9.64
N GLU A 354 16.29 -24.17 8.59
CA GLU A 354 15.38 -24.07 7.46
C GLU A 354 16.10 -24.44 6.18
N PHE A 355 15.46 -25.29 5.37
CA PHE A 355 15.90 -25.67 4.04
C PHE A 355 14.87 -25.18 3.06
N SER A 356 15.24 -24.25 2.17
CA SER A 356 14.32 -23.70 1.17
C SER A 356 14.81 -24.02 -0.23
N GLY A 357 13.88 -24.28 -1.13
CA GLY A 357 14.13 -24.43 -2.56
C GLY A 357 13.16 -23.56 -3.35
N ILE A 358 13.64 -22.98 -4.45
CA ILE A 358 12.80 -22.23 -5.38
C ILE A 358 12.96 -22.73 -6.81
N ASN A 359 11.90 -22.56 -7.57
CA ASN A 359 11.89 -22.64 -9.03
C ASN A 359 10.97 -21.53 -9.54
N SER A 360 11.51 -20.60 -10.33
CA SER A 360 10.75 -19.50 -10.89
C SER A 360 11.00 -19.35 -12.38
N TYR A 361 9.95 -18.91 -13.07
CA TYR A 361 9.98 -18.48 -14.45
C TYR A 361 9.11 -17.23 -14.54
N ILE A 362 9.68 -16.11 -14.95
CA ILE A 362 8.99 -14.82 -15.03
C ILE A 362 9.11 -14.31 -16.47
N GLN A 363 7.99 -14.28 -17.20
CA GLN A 363 7.89 -13.62 -18.51
C GLN A 363 8.03 -12.09 -18.44
N ALA A 364 8.50 -11.50 -19.56
CA ALA A 364 8.50 -10.07 -19.81
C ALA A 364 7.06 -9.55 -19.98
N LEU A 365 6.49 -9.01 -18.91
CA LEU A 365 5.10 -8.57 -18.86
C LEU A 365 4.99 -7.21 -18.17
N ASN A 366 4.04 -6.40 -18.62
CA ASN A 366 3.67 -5.16 -17.93
C ASN A 366 3.04 -5.49 -16.57
N ASN A 367 3.68 -5.03 -15.50
CA ASN A 367 3.08 -5.00 -14.18
C ASN A 367 2.12 -3.79 -14.11
N PHE A 368 1.07 -3.87 -13.29
CA PHE A 368 0.16 -2.75 -13.08
C PHE A 368 0.77 -1.68 -12.15
N SER A 369 1.60 -2.09 -11.17
CA SER A 369 2.19 -1.21 -10.14
C SER A 369 3.64 -0.78 -10.40
N GLN A 370 4.31 -1.42 -11.36
CA GLN A 370 5.65 -1.07 -11.82
C GLN A 370 5.67 -1.18 -13.34
N GLY A 371 6.57 -0.48 -14.02
CA GLY A 371 6.74 -0.63 -15.46
C GLY A 371 7.02 -2.08 -15.90
N ALA A 372 7.19 -2.27 -17.21
CA ALA A 372 7.40 -3.58 -17.80
C ALA A 372 8.57 -4.36 -17.17
N VAL A 373 8.34 -5.64 -16.85
CA VAL A 373 9.46 -6.60 -16.78
C VAL A 373 9.95 -6.72 -18.22
N ASN A 374 11.14 -6.17 -18.49
CA ASN A 374 11.65 -6.02 -19.85
C ASN A 374 12.32 -7.29 -20.40
N ASP A 375 12.49 -8.34 -19.60
CA ASP A 375 13.13 -9.59 -20.03
C ASP A 375 12.54 -10.83 -19.35
N VAL A 376 12.68 -11.99 -19.97
CA VAL A 376 12.29 -13.27 -19.38
C VAL A 376 13.37 -13.70 -18.40
N GLU A 377 12.97 -14.15 -17.22
CA GLU A 377 13.88 -14.62 -16.18
C GLU A 377 13.56 -16.06 -15.78
N ARG A 378 14.60 -16.86 -15.56
CA ARG A 378 14.47 -18.18 -14.95
C ARG A 378 15.46 -18.31 -13.81
N SER A 379 14.95 -18.55 -12.61
CA SER A 379 15.76 -18.76 -11.41
C SER A 379 15.42 -20.08 -10.73
N ARG A 380 16.44 -20.75 -10.21
CA ARG A 380 16.28 -21.91 -9.33
C ARG A 380 17.38 -21.91 -8.30
N GLY A 381 17.12 -22.41 -7.12
CA GLY A 381 18.16 -22.46 -6.10
C GLY A 381 17.69 -23.05 -4.81
N GLY A 382 18.64 -23.20 -3.90
CA GLY A 382 18.39 -23.69 -2.56
C GLY A 382 19.13 -22.87 -1.53
N SER A 383 18.59 -22.82 -0.32
CA SER A 383 19.24 -22.18 0.82
C SER A 383 19.08 -23.00 2.09
N VAL A 384 20.08 -22.89 2.94
CA VAL A 384 20.06 -23.39 4.32
C VAL A 384 20.20 -22.20 5.24
N ARG A 385 19.37 -22.13 6.26
CA ARG A 385 19.37 -21.08 7.28
C ARG A 385 19.37 -21.72 8.67
N LEU A 386 20.15 -21.16 9.58
CA LEU A 386 20.19 -21.50 11.00
C LEU A 386 19.74 -20.28 11.79
N ILE A 387 18.74 -20.46 12.63
CA ILE A 387 18.16 -19.45 13.50
C ILE A 387 18.34 -19.96 14.93
N ALA A 388 18.95 -19.15 15.79
CA ALA A 388 19.10 -19.48 17.19
C ALA A 388 18.75 -18.26 18.05
N THR A 389 18.03 -18.51 19.13
CA THR A 389 17.71 -17.49 20.13
C THR A 389 18.07 -18.06 21.49
N ASP A 390 18.61 -17.28 22.41
CA ASP A 390 18.87 -17.72 23.78
C ASP A 390 17.57 -17.79 24.61
N LYS A 391 17.66 -18.20 25.89
CA LYS A 391 16.46 -18.32 26.74
C LYS A 391 15.83 -16.96 27.06
N SER A 392 16.64 -15.89 27.15
CA SER A 392 16.15 -14.55 27.48
C SER A 392 15.52 -13.85 26.28
N GLY A 393 15.78 -14.32 25.06
CA GLY A 393 15.36 -13.66 23.83
C GLY A 393 16.24 -12.48 23.45
N ARG A 394 17.29 -12.18 24.21
CA ARG A 394 18.17 -11.02 24.03
C ARG A 394 19.34 -11.30 23.10
N LEU A 395 19.79 -12.55 23.01
CA LEU A 395 20.83 -12.97 22.08
C LEU A 395 20.19 -13.78 20.95
N LYS A 396 20.29 -13.25 19.73
CA LYS A 396 19.83 -13.92 18.51
C LYS A 396 20.99 -14.11 17.56
N PHE A 397 21.01 -15.25 16.90
CA PHE A 397 21.93 -15.56 15.83
C PHE A 397 21.13 -16.00 14.62
N GLU A 398 21.52 -15.49 13.46
CA GLU A 398 21.04 -15.96 12.17
C GLU A 398 22.21 -16.16 11.23
N GLY A 399 22.32 -17.35 10.64
CA GLY A 399 23.31 -17.64 9.62
C GLY A 399 22.65 -18.32 8.43
N GLY A 400 23.16 -18.08 7.24
CA GLY A 400 22.62 -18.74 6.06
C GLY A 400 23.59 -18.86 4.91
N PHE A 401 23.35 -19.86 4.08
CA PHE A 401 24.03 -20.10 2.82
C PHE A 401 22.99 -20.33 1.73
N THR A 402 23.16 -19.67 0.60
CA THR A 402 22.29 -19.78 -0.56
C THR A 402 23.12 -20.08 -1.80
N ARG A 403 22.62 -20.99 -2.62
CA ARG A 403 23.12 -21.23 -3.98
C ARG A 403 21.98 -21.11 -4.97
N SER A 404 22.11 -20.22 -5.94
CA SER A 404 21.12 -19.98 -6.98
C SER A 404 21.73 -20.09 -8.36
N GLN A 405 20.89 -20.42 -9.34
CA GLN A 405 21.18 -20.42 -10.75
C GLN A 405 20.16 -19.53 -11.44
N TYR A 406 20.66 -18.56 -12.19
CA TYR A 406 19.85 -17.59 -12.91
C TYR A 406 20.24 -17.59 -14.39
N ARG A 407 19.27 -17.38 -15.27
CA ARG A 407 19.50 -17.05 -16.67
C ARG A 407 18.36 -16.19 -17.19
N ASN A 408 18.63 -15.48 -18.28
CA ASN A 408 17.60 -14.85 -19.09
C ASN A 408 17.39 -15.75 -20.30
N PRO A 409 16.33 -16.57 -20.32
CA PRO A 409 16.01 -17.38 -21.49
C PRO A 409 15.75 -16.48 -22.68
N ALA A 410 15.98 -17.01 -23.87
CA ALA A 410 15.69 -16.25 -25.07
C ALA A 410 14.18 -15.98 -25.20
N ASP A 411 13.80 -14.71 -25.41
CA ASP A 411 12.43 -14.30 -25.73
C ASP A 411 12.31 -13.82 -27.19
N PRO A 412 11.66 -14.62 -28.07
CA PRO A 412 11.43 -14.23 -29.45
C PRO A 412 10.69 -12.90 -29.62
N LEU A 413 9.85 -12.50 -28.65
CA LEU A 413 9.11 -11.23 -28.69
C LEU A 413 10.02 -10.02 -28.47
N LEU A 414 11.12 -10.18 -27.72
CA LEU A 414 12.07 -9.10 -27.46
C LEU A 414 13.14 -9.01 -28.55
N TYR A 415 13.46 -10.11 -29.22
CA TYR A 415 14.59 -10.14 -30.18
C TYR A 415 14.20 -9.85 -31.62
N GLN A 416 12.92 -9.59 -31.93
CA GLN A 416 12.46 -9.19 -33.27
C GLN A 416 13.02 -10.06 -34.42
N GLY A 417 13.19 -11.37 -34.19
CA GLY A 417 13.71 -12.32 -35.18
C GLY A 417 15.24 -12.36 -35.33
N THR A 418 16.01 -11.67 -34.48
CA THR A 418 17.47 -11.80 -34.43
C THR A 418 17.90 -13.05 -33.66
N ASN A 419 18.93 -13.74 -34.17
CA ASN A 419 19.48 -14.94 -33.56
C ASN A 419 20.40 -14.56 -32.39
N THR A 420 19.90 -14.67 -31.17
CA THR A 420 20.67 -14.34 -29.95
C THR A 420 21.40 -15.56 -29.42
N LEU A 421 22.63 -15.35 -28.93
CA LEU A 421 23.38 -16.39 -28.25
C LEU A 421 22.71 -16.70 -26.91
N ALA A 422 22.46 -17.98 -26.65
CA ALA A 422 21.83 -18.42 -25.40
C ALA A 422 22.75 -18.08 -24.21
N VAL A 423 22.22 -17.30 -23.27
CA VAL A 423 22.93 -16.98 -22.02
C VAL A 423 23.01 -18.24 -21.15
N PRO A 424 24.21 -18.71 -20.77
CA PRO A 424 24.35 -19.88 -19.91
C PRO A 424 23.82 -19.58 -18.50
N PHE A 425 23.48 -20.62 -17.74
CA PHE A 425 23.10 -20.45 -16.35
C PHE A 425 24.28 -19.91 -15.52
N LEU A 426 24.08 -18.74 -14.92
CA LEU A 426 25.01 -18.19 -13.95
C LEU A 426 24.69 -18.75 -12.57
N THR A 427 25.63 -19.49 -11.99
CA THR A 427 25.52 -19.96 -10.61
C THR A 427 26.12 -18.91 -9.66
N ARG A 428 25.39 -18.52 -8.63
CA ARG A 428 25.88 -17.62 -7.57
C ARG A 428 25.70 -18.26 -6.21
N ASN A 429 26.64 -17.96 -5.31
CA ASN A 429 26.58 -18.36 -3.91
C ASN A 429 26.56 -17.10 -3.05
N ALA A 430 25.79 -17.12 -1.97
CA ALA A 430 25.75 -16.06 -0.98
C ALA A 430 25.79 -16.68 0.42
N ARG A 431 26.43 -16.00 1.36
CA ARG A 431 26.49 -16.40 2.78
C ARG A 431 26.38 -15.19 3.67
N TYR A 432 25.78 -15.37 4.84
CA TYR A 432 25.69 -14.32 5.85
C TYR A 432 25.66 -14.94 7.24
N ALA A 433 26.05 -14.12 8.22
CA ALA A 433 25.91 -14.39 9.63
C ALA A 433 25.61 -13.06 10.33
N GLU A 434 24.65 -13.08 11.23
CA GLU A 434 24.17 -11.94 11.97
C GLU A 434 24.00 -12.35 13.43
N VAL A 435 24.45 -11.49 14.34
CA VAL A 435 24.26 -11.63 15.77
C VAL A 435 23.60 -10.36 16.27
N THR A 436 22.47 -10.49 16.94
CA THR A 436 21.76 -9.38 17.58
C THR A 436 21.83 -9.57 19.09
N ILE A 437 22.25 -8.51 19.79
CA ILE A 437 22.32 -8.46 21.25
C ILE A 437 21.48 -7.28 21.73
N GLU A 438 20.49 -7.56 22.55
CA GLU A 438 19.66 -6.57 23.22
C GLU A 438 20.20 -6.31 24.63
N VAL A 439 20.67 -5.09 24.86
CA VAL A 439 21.32 -4.66 26.10
C VAL A 439 20.28 -4.19 27.11
#